data_AF-A0A074L2W2-F1
#
_entry.id   AF-A0A074L2W2-F1
#
_cell.length_a   1.000
_cell.length_b   1.000
_cell.length_c   1.000
_cell.angle_alpha   90.00
_cell.angle_beta   90.00
_cell.angle_gamma   90.00
#
_symmetry.space_group_name_H-M   'P 1'
#
loop_
_entity.id
_entity.type
_entity.pdbx_description
1 polymer ?
#
loop_
_entity_poly.entity_id
_entity_poly.type
_entity_poly.pdbx_seq_one_letter_code
_entity_poly.pdbx_strand_id
1 'polypeptide(L)'
;MYLNFDSHQMGEIDLSFHWYELKKEEFENVFRYIPIMEAHFQKSERLMELDCTEEASMHFFNIDDLKWDLYKELAFIGLVTDSSWPDASHLENMLENPSDFHELDYMSLCKMIAISTSGSHFSDGYFDRKIKNRTVLKLLQALSRAIDKREKAKPIPE
;
A
#
# COMPACT_ATOMS: atom_id res chain seq x y z
N MET A 1 2.17 20.04 -28.57
CA MET A 1 3.39 19.21 -28.61
C MET A 1 2.97 17.84 -28.15
N TYR A 2 2.67 16.94 -29.09
CA TYR A 2 2.21 15.59 -28.80
C TYR A 2 3.44 14.72 -28.56
N LEU A 3 3.55 14.10 -27.38
CA LEU A 3 4.57 13.09 -27.12
C LEU A 3 4.14 11.81 -27.82
N ASN A 4 4.75 11.53 -28.97
CA ASN A 4 4.71 10.22 -29.61
C ASN A 4 5.49 9.25 -28.71
N PHE A 5 4.79 8.29 -28.12
CA PHE A 5 5.42 7.12 -27.52
C PHE A 5 5.69 6.10 -28.64
N ASP A 6 6.91 6.12 -29.17
CA ASP A 6 7.41 5.08 -30.07
C ASP A 6 7.59 3.78 -29.27
N SER A 7 6.78 2.77 -29.59
CA SER A 7 6.71 1.47 -28.90
C SER A 7 7.82 0.49 -29.28
N HIS A 8 8.88 0.93 -29.95
CA HIS A 8 9.88 0.06 -30.57
C HIS A 8 11.34 0.27 -30.10
N GLN A 9 11.54 0.97 -28.97
CA GLN A 9 12.85 1.08 -28.31
C GLN A 9 12.81 0.90 -26.79
N MET A 10 11.92 0.05 -26.27
CA MET A 10 12.18 -0.55 -24.95
C MET A 10 12.97 -1.83 -25.18
N GLY A 11 14.30 -1.70 -25.24
CA GLY A 11 15.15 -2.83 -24.88
C GLY A 11 14.69 -3.35 -23.52
N GLU A 12 14.74 -4.66 -23.31
CA GLU A 12 14.38 -5.33 -22.06
C GLU A 12 14.91 -4.50 -20.88
N ILE A 13 14.04 -3.67 -20.30
CA ILE A 13 14.32 -3.06 -19.01
C ILE A 13 14.27 -4.26 -18.10
N ASP A 14 15.43 -4.59 -17.52
CA ASP A 14 15.50 -5.50 -16.40
C ASP A 14 14.61 -4.92 -15.30
N LEU A 15 13.34 -5.35 -15.29
CA LEU A 15 12.33 -5.01 -14.30
C LEU A 15 12.56 -5.79 -13.00
N SER A 16 13.80 -6.27 -12.75
CA SER A 16 14.21 -6.62 -11.40
C SER A 16 14.27 -5.33 -10.56
N PHE A 17 13.12 -4.69 -10.36
CA PHE A 17 12.98 -3.56 -9.47
C PHE A 17 13.53 -3.98 -8.11
N HIS A 18 14.59 -3.32 -7.66
CA HIS A 18 15.32 -3.71 -6.47
C HIS A 18 14.63 -3.12 -5.24
N TRP A 19 13.45 -3.65 -4.91
CA TRP A 19 12.68 -3.28 -3.70
C TRP A 19 13.50 -3.29 -2.41
N TYR A 20 14.54 -4.14 -2.40
CA TYR A 20 15.48 -4.26 -1.31
C TYR A 20 16.40 -3.04 -1.18
N GLU A 21 16.48 -2.16 -2.16
CA GLU A 21 17.29 -0.94 -2.14
C GLU A 21 16.49 0.29 -1.72
N LEU A 22 15.15 0.23 -1.78
CA LEU A 22 14.32 1.36 -1.36
C LEU A 22 14.66 1.75 0.09
N LYS A 23 14.87 3.04 0.27
CA LYS A 23 15.20 3.71 1.52
C LYS A 23 13.97 4.41 2.08
N LYS A 24 14.06 4.83 3.35
CA LYS A 24 12.95 5.52 4.01
C LYS A 24 12.51 6.79 3.28
N GLU A 25 13.46 7.51 2.68
CA GLU A 25 13.20 8.75 1.95
C GLU A 25 12.25 8.53 0.77
N GLU A 26 12.34 7.37 0.12
CA GLU A 26 11.48 7.02 -1.01
C GLU A 26 10.03 6.74 -0.55
N PHE A 27 9.84 6.33 0.70
CA PHE A 27 8.51 6.11 1.28
C PHE A 27 7.89 7.36 1.93
N GLU A 28 8.58 8.50 1.99
CA GLU A 28 8.09 9.68 2.69
C GLU A 28 6.70 10.12 2.21
N ASN A 29 6.47 10.15 0.90
CA ASN A 29 5.18 10.54 0.35
C ASN A 29 4.09 9.53 0.66
N VAL A 30 4.41 8.23 0.64
CA VAL A 30 3.48 7.16 0.99
C VAL A 30 3.10 7.23 2.48
N PHE A 31 4.06 7.47 3.37
CA PHE A 31 3.81 7.53 4.81
C PHE A 31 3.02 8.77 5.24
N ARG A 32 2.96 9.83 4.44
CA ARG A 32 2.05 10.97 4.68
C ARG A 32 0.58 10.57 4.65
N TYR A 33 0.23 9.45 4.01
CA TYR A 33 -1.16 8.96 4.00
C TYR A 33 -1.57 8.28 5.29
N ILE A 34 -0.63 7.85 6.15
CA ILE A 34 -0.96 7.25 7.46
C ILE A 34 -1.82 8.22 8.30
N PRO A 35 -1.38 9.44 8.63
CA PRO A 35 -2.19 10.37 9.41
C PRO A 35 -3.46 10.83 8.68
N ILE A 36 -3.44 10.90 7.35
CA ILE A 36 -4.63 11.23 6.54
C ILE A 36 -5.69 10.15 6.73
N MET A 37 -5.33 8.88 6.54
CA MET A 37 -6.21 7.73 6.74
C MET A 37 -6.73 7.65 8.18
N GLU A 38 -5.88 7.86 9.18
CA GLU A 38 -6.28 7.88 10.59
C GLU A 38 -7.33 8.96 10.88
N ALA A 39 -7.12 10.20 10.42
CA ALA A 39 -8.08 11.28 10.59
C ALA A 39 -9.43 10.97 9.92
N HIS A 40 -9.35 10.37 8.74
CA HIS A 40 -10.50 9.90 7.97
C HIS A 40 -11.29 8.81 8.72
N PHE A 41 -10.63 7.81 9.29
CA PHE A 41 -11.29 6.76 10.06
C PHE A 41 -11.86 7.25 11.39
N GLN A 42 -11.14 8.11 12.12
CA GLN A 42 -11.65 8.74 13.35
C GLN A 42 -12.91 9.55 13.10
N LYS A 43 -12.98 10.27 11.97
CA LYS A 43 -14.18 10.99 11.56
C LYS A 43 -15.35 10.03 11.32
N SER A 44 -15.11 8.88 10.69
CA SER A 44 -16.12 7.86 10.44
C SER A 44 -16.63 7.23 11.76
N GLU A 45 -15.74 6.90 12.69
CA GLU A 45 -16.11 6.38 14.02
C GLU A 45 -17.02 7.34 14.78
N ARG A 46 -16.68 8.63 14.80
CA ARG A 46 -17.53 9.67 15.42
C ARG A 46 -18.91 9.80 14.77
N LEU A 47 -19.04 9.51 13.48
CA LEU A 47 -20.33 9.51 12.79
C LEU A 47 -21.15 8.26 13.12
N MET A 48 -20.51 7.11 13.37
CA MET A 48 -21.18 5.89 13.82
C MET A 48 -21.70 6.04 15.26
N GLU A 49 -21.00 6.78 16.12
CA GLU A 49 -21.46 7.14 17.46
C GLU A 49 -22.75 8.00 17.45
N LEU A 50 -23.10 8.60 16.31
CA LEU A 50 -24.30 9.42 16.09
C LEU A 50 -25.47 8.63 15.46
N ASP A 51 -25.58 7.32 15.74
CA ASP A 51 -26.61 6.41 15.24
C ASP A 51 -26.64 6.19 13.71
N CYS A 52 -25.50 6.37 13.02
CA CYS A 52 -25.36 5.91 11.64
C CYS A 52 -25.04 4.40 11.60
N THR A 53 -25.80 3.62 10.82
CA THR A 53 -25.47 2.21 10.53
C THR A 53 -24.08 2.09 9.89
N GLU A 54 -23.39 0.96 10.09
CA GLU A 54 -22.07 0.69 9.51
C GLU A 54 -22.04 0.84 7.98
N GLU A 55 -23.09 0.39 7.28
CA GLU A 55 -23.21 0.60 5.83
C GLU A 55 -23.34 2.09 5.46
N ALA A 56 -24.15 2.86 6.20
CA ALA A 56 -24.27 4.30 5.96
C ALA A 56 -22.96 5.04 6.20
N SER A 57 -22.21 4.71 7.26
CA SER A 57 -20.92 5.35 7.55
C SER A 57 -19.87 5.08 6.45
N MET A 58 -19.92 3.89 5.82
CA MET A 58 -19.08 3.54 4.67
C MET A 58 -19.45 4.26 3.36
N HIS A 59 -20.68 4.76 3.23
CA HIS A 59 -21.14 5.57 2.09
C HIS A 59 -20.78 7.06 2.22
N PHE A 60 -20.70 7.59 3.43
CA PHE A 60 -20.19 8.95 3.68
C PHE A 60 -18.67 9.07 3.47
N PHE A 61 -18.00 7.94 3.32
CA PHE A 61 -16.57 7.84 3.18
C PHE A 61 -16.16 7.76 1.72
N ASN A 62 -16.12 8.92 1.06
CA ASN A 62 -15.50 9.01 -0.26
C ASN A 62 -13.97 8.87 -0.09
N ILE A 63 -13.45 7.73 -0.52
CA ILE A 63 -12.02 7.42 -0.52
C ILE A 63 -11.41 7.53 -1.91
N ASP A 64 -12.15 7.92 -2.94
CA ASP A 64 -11.66 7.84 -4.31
C ASP A 64 -10.41 8.70 -4.50
N ASP A 65 -10.41 9.93 -3.98
CA ASP A 65 -9.24 10.81 -4.05
C ASP A 65 -8.05 10.22 -3.26
N LEU A 66 -8.28 9.79 -2.02
CA LEU A 66 -7.26 9.17 -1.17
C LEU A 66 -6.67 7.91 -1.82
N LYS A 67 -7.53 7.06 -2.37
CA LYS A 67 -7.19 5.83 -3.05
C LYS A 67 -6.31 6.10 -4.25
N TRP A 68 -6.74 7.01 -5.13
CA TRP A 68 -6.00 7.32 -6.35
C TRP A 68 -4.67 8.00 -6.06
N ASP A 69 -4.62 8.89 -5.08
CA ASP A 69 -3.37 9.56 -4.75
C ASP A 69 -2.39 8.61 -4.05
N LEU A 70 -2.87 7.76 -3.13
CA LEU A 70 -2.04 6.70 -2.55
C LEU A 70 -1.55 5.71 -3.63
N TYR A 71 -2.41 5.30 -4.56
CA TYR A 71 -2.05 4.43 -5.67
C TYR A 71 -0.93 5.04 -6.52
N LYS A 72 -1.01 6.33 -6.85
CA LYS A 72 0.03 7.02 -7.64
C LYS A 72 1.36 7.02 -6.92
N GLU A 73 1.39 7.31 -5.62
CA GLU A 73 2.64 7.31 -4.86
C GLU A 73 3.22 5.90 -4.76
N LEU A 74 2.39 4.88 -4.54
CA LEU A 74 2.82 3.48 -4.54
C LEU A 74 3.38 3.08 -5.91
N ALA A 75 2.68 3.39 -7.00
CA ALA A 75 3.14 3.11 -8.36
C ALA A 75 4.45 3.87 -8.69
N PHE A 76 4.59 5.10 -8.22
CA PHE A 76 5.77 5.93 -8.42
C PHE A 76 7.02 5.32 -7.79
N ILE A 77 6.90 4.75 -6.59
CA ILE A 77 8.00 4.03 -5.92
C ILE A 77 8.12 2.57 -6.38
N GLY A 78 7.43 2.22 -7.45
CA GLY A 78 7.43 0.90 -8.05
C GLY A 78 6.52 -0.12 -7.36
N LEU A 79 5.85 0.18 -6.22
CA LEU A 79 4.96 -0.73 -5.43
C LEU A 79 3.82 -1.39 -6.18
N VAL A 80 3.46 -0.88 -7.35
CA VAL A 80 2.45 -1.48 -8.20
C VAL A 80 3.11 -2.06 -9.44
N THR A 81 3.35 -3.37 -9.44
CA THR A 81 3.87 -4.10 -10.60
C THR A 81 2.92 -5.22 -11.03
N ASP A 82 2.99 -5.59 -12.32
CA ASP A 82 2.30 -6.74 -12.92
C ASP A 82 2.95 -8.09 -12.55
N SER A 83 3.90 -8.10 -11.61
CA SER A 83 4.71 -9.28 -11.31
C SER A 83 3.86 -10.33 -10.58
N SER A 84 3.78 -11.53 -11.16
CA SER A 84 3.22 -12.70 -10.47
C SER A 84 4.20 -13.16 -9.39
N TRP A 85 3.81 -13.00 -8.12
CA TRP A 85 4.64 -13.41 -6.99
C TRP A 85 4.48 -14.92 -6.75
N PRO A 86 5.57 -15.69 -6.59
CA PRO A 86 5.50 -17.12 -6.28
C PRO A 86 4.71 -17.42 -5.00
N ASP A 87 4.70 -16.47 -4.05
CA ASP A 87 4.03 -16.52 -2.76
C ASP A 87 2.70 -15.75 -2.72
N ALA A 88 2.17 -15.29 -3.86
CA ALA A 88 0.96 -14.48 -3.93
C ALA A 88 -0.19 -15.11 -3.12
N SER A 89 -0.60 -16.35 -3.41
CA SER A 89 -1.74 -16.99 -2.75
C SER A 89 -1.61 -17.11 -1.22
N HIS A 90 -0.39 -17.22 -0.69
CA HIS A 90 -0.18 -17.23 0.76
C HIS A 90 -0.41 -15.84 1.36
N LEU A 91 0.17 -14.81 0.75
CA LEU A 91 0.03 -13.42 1.18
C LEU A 91 -1.43 -12.93 1.03
N GLU A 92 -2.14 -13.39 0.00
CA GLU A 92 -3.57 -13.15 -0.19
C GLU A 92 -4.39 -13.70 0.97
N ASN A 93 -4.11 -14.94 1.39
CA ASN A 93 -4.78 -15.54 2.54
C ASN A 93 -4.52 -14.73 3.83
N MET A 94 -3.30 -14.21 4.01
CA MET A 94 -2.97 -13.33 5.13
C MET A 94 -3.69 -11.96 5.06
N LEU A 95 -3.96 -11.44 3.85
CA LEU A 95 -4.76 -10.23 3.65
C LEU A 95 -6.24 -10.44 3.96
N GLU A 96 -6.76 -11.66 3.80
CA GLU A 96 -8.14 -12.02 4.19
C GLU A 96 -8.26 -12.36 5.68
N ASN A 97 -7.20 -12.88 6.28
CA ASN A 97 -7.12 -13.23 7.70
C ASN A 97 -5.98 -12.46 8.38
N PRO A 98 -6.14 -11.14 8.61
CA PRO A 98 -5.06 -10.30 9.09
C PRO A 98 -4.59 -10.73 10.49
N SER A 99 -3.42 -11.38 10.54
CA SER A 99 -2.62 -11.55 11.75
C SER A 99 -1.91 -10.23 12.10
N ASP A 100 -1.14 -10.20 13.18
CA ASP A 100 -0.35 -9.02 13.52
C ASP A 100 0.75 -8.77 12.47
N PHE A 101 0.54 -7.78 11.59
CA PHE A 101 1.50 -7.41 10.55
C PHE A 101 2.84 -6.89 11.11
N HIS A 102 2.92 -6.56 12.40
CA HIS A 102 4.15 -6.07 13.02
C HIS A 102 5.26 -7.10 13.12
N GLU A 103 4.94 -8.39 12.97
CA GLU A 103 5.93 -9.48 12.98
C GLU A 103 6.55 -9.76 11.60
N LEU A 104 5.99 -9.18 10.54
CA LEU A 104 6.43 -9.43 9.17
C LEU A 104 7.68 -8.62 8.84
N ASP A 105 8.52 -9.20 7.98
CA ASP A 105 9.69 -8.49 7.47
C ASP A 105 9.29 -7.43 6.43
N TYR A 106 10.23 -6.51 6.17
CA TYR A 106 10.08 -5.41 5.23
C TYR A 106 9.60 -5.87 3.83
N MET A 107 10.14 -6.99 3.32
CA MET A 107 9.83 -7.46 1.98
C MET A 107 8.42 -8.03 1.92
N SER A 108 8.03 -8.84 2.92
CA SER A 108 6.66 -9.33 3.03
C SER A 108 5.64 -8.19 3.07
N LEU A 109 5.93 -7.12 3.82
CA LEU A 109 5.06 -5.95 3.90
C LEU A 109 4.94 -5.21 2.56
N CYS A 110 6.05 -5.00 1.85
CA CYS A 110 6.04 -4.43 0.50
C CYS A 110 5.19 -5.27 -0.47
N LYS A 111 5.38 -6.59 -0.49
CA LYS A 111 4.59 -7.50 -1.34
C LYS A 111 3.10 -7.46 -0.99
N MET A 112 2.75 -7.43 0.30
CA MET A 112 1.35 -7.36 0.72
C MET A 112 0.69 -6.04 0.32
N ILE A 113 1.41 -4.93 0.37
CA ILE A 113 0.92 -3.64 -0.14
C ILE A 113 0.70 -3.74 -1.65
N ALA A 114 1.69 -4.24 -2.40
CA ALA A 114 1.59 -4.45 -3.84
C ALA A 114 0.36 -5.28 -4.22
N ILE A 115 0.17 -6.44 -3.58
CA ILE A 115 -0.98 -7.33 -3.80
C ILE A 115 -2.29 -6.62 -3.44
N SER A 116 -2.32 -5.84 -2.36
CA SER A 116 -3.53 -5.10 -1.96
C SER A 116 -3.93 -4.02 -2.97
N THR A 117 -2.96 -3.52 -3.76
CA THR A 117 -3.13 -2.41 -4.71
C THR A 117 -3.28 -2.86 -6.16
N SER A 118 -2.66 -3.98 -6.55
CA SER A 118 -2.69 -4.53 -7.90
C SER A 118 -4.02 -5.26 -8.13
N GLY A 119 -5.02 -4.50 -8.60
CA GLY A 119 -6.39 -4.97 -8.80
C GLY A 119 -6.60 -5.97 -9.96
N SER A 120 -5.55 -6.39 -10.67
CA SER A 120 -5.69 -7.29 -11.82
C SER A 120 -6.12 -8.72 -11.45
N HIS A 121 -5.92 -9.14 -10.19
CA HIS A 121 -6.28 -10.47 -9.71
C HIS A 121 -7.55 -10.51 -8.84
N PHE A 122 -8.16 -9.36 -8.54
CA PHE A 122 -9.29 -9.27 -7.61
C PHE A 122 -10.51 -8.59 -8.23
N SER A 123 -11.69 -8.88 -7.68
CA SER A 123 -12.94 -8.22 -8.07
C SER A 123 -12.83 -6.69 -8.00
N ASP A 124 -13.58 -5.97 -8.84
CA ASP A 124 -13.75 -4.52 -8.74
C ASP A 124 -13.92 -4.06 -7.28
N GLY A 125 -13.12 -3.06 -6.90
CA GLY A 125 -13.12 -2.47 -5.55
C GLY A 125 -12.36 -3.25 -4.47
N TYR A 126 -11.47 -4.20 -4.81
CA TYR A 126 -10.65 -4.88 -3.79
C TYR A 126 -9.79 -3.92 -2.97
N PHE A 127 -9.05 -3.04 -3.66
CA PHE A 127 -8.21 -2.04 -3.00
C PHE A 127 -9.07 -1.10 -2.12
N ASP A 128 -10.21 -0.64 -2.63
CA ASP A 128 -11.19 0.15 -1.88
C ASP A 128 -11.62 -0.56 -0.59
N ARG A 129 -11.96 -1.85 -0.66
CA ARG A 129 -12.34 -2.64 0.52
C ARG A 129 -11.19 -2.74 1.52
N LYS A 130 -9.95 -2.94 1.06
CA LYS A 130 -8.76 -3.02 1.94
C LYS A 130 -8.37 -1.68 2.56
N ILE A 131 -8.69 -0.57 1.90
CA ILE A 131 -8.62 0.76 2.51
C ILE A 131 -9.72 0.88 3.58
N LYS A 132 -10.99 0.64 3.22
CA LYS A 132 -12.14 0.83 4.12
C LYS A 132 -12.07 -0.02 5.39
N ASN A 133 -11.56 -1.26 5.30
CA ASN A 133 -11.39 -2.14 6.45
C ASN A 133 -10.06 -1.92 7.22
N ARG A 134 -9.32 -0.85 6.90
CA ARG A 134 -8.05 -0.44 7.53
C ARG A 134 -6.86 -1.37 7.30
N THR A 135 -6.97 -2.37 6.42
CA THR A 135 -5.85 -3.29 6.12
C THR A 135 -4.65 -2.54 5.57
N VAL A 136 -4.87 -1.65 4.59
CA VAL A 136 -3.80 -0.84 3.98
C VAL A 136 -3.12 0.06 5.01
N LEU A 137 -3.89 0.69 5.91
CA LEU A 137 -3.33 1.52 6.99
C LEU A 137 -2.41 0.70 7.91
N LYS A 138 -2.86 -0.48 8.34
CA LYS A 138 -2.06 -1.37 9.20
C LYS A 138 -0.76 -1.80 8.51
N LEU A 139 -0.82 -2.12 7.21
CA LEU A 139 0.35 -2.47 6.41
C LEU A 139 1.35 -1.31 6.32
N LEU A 140 0.88 -0.09 6.06
CA LEU A 140 1.73 1.10 5.98
C LEU A 140 2.40 1.41 7.34
N GLN A 141 1.65 1.29 8.44
CA GLN A 141 2.20 1.47 9.79
C GLN A 141 3.25 0.40 10.13
N ALA A 142 2.99 -0.86 9.80
CA ALA A 142 3.95 -1.95 9.98
C ALA A 142 5.21 -1.73 9.14
N LEU A 143 5.05 -1.33 7.87
CA LEU A 143 6.17 -1.05 6.97
C LEU A 143 7.04 0.11 7.48
N SER A 144 6.43 1.20 7.92
CA SER A 144 7.14 2.34 8.50
C SER A 144 8.03 1.92 9.68
N ARG A 145 7.51 1.08 10.58
CA ARG A 145 8.28 0.51 11.70
C ARG A 145 9.40 -0.43 11.24
N ALA A 146 9.12 -1.27 10.25
CA ALA A 146 10.10 -2.22 9.71
C ALA A 146 11.28 -1.49 9.04
N ILE A 147 11.03 -0.41 8.31
CA ILE A 147 12.06 0.45 7.73
C ILE A 147 12.90 1.11 8.82
N ASP A 148 12.27 1.71 9.84
CA ASP A 148 12.98 2.34 10.96
C ASP A 148 13.91 1.34 11.68
N LYS A 149 13.45 0.10 11.87
CA LYS A 149 14.24 -0.97 12.47
C LYS A 149 15.42 -1.35 11.59
N ARG A 150 15.21 -1.45 10.27
CA ARG A 150 16.24 -1.78 9.28
C ARG A 150 17.32 -0.71 9.22
N GLU A 151 16.96 0.57 9.26
CA GLU A 151 17.93 1.68 9.25
C GLU A 151 18.78 1.72 10.52
N LYS A 152 18.16 1.50 11.68
CA LYS A 152 18.88 1.42 12.97
C LYS A 152 19.83 0.21 13.05
N ALA A 153 19.55 -0.85 12.30
CA ALA A 153 20.37 -2.06 12.26
C ALA A 153 21.56 -1.97 11.29
N LYS A 154 21.63 -0.94 10.44
CA LYS A 154 22.80 -0.73 9.58
C LYS A 154 24.01 -0.32 10.45
N PRO A 155 25.17 -0.98 10.32
CA PRO A 155 26.37 -0.56 11.05
C PRO A 155 26.73 0.88 10.67
N ILE A 156 27.14 1.67 11.66
CA ILE A 156 27.65 3.02 11.46
C ILE A 156 28.90 2.89 10.58
N PRO A 157 28.99 3.57 9.43
CA PRO A 157 30.23 3.59 8.64
C PRO A 157 31.34 4.20 9.50
N GLU A 158 32.44 3.47 9.66
CA GLU A 158 33.68 3.98 10.29
C GLU A 158 34.31 5.12 9.47
#